data_AF-A0A536LDC9-F1
#
_entry.id   AF-A0A536LDC9-F1
#
_cell.length_a   1.000
_cell.length_b   1.000
_cell.length_c   1.000
_cell.angle_alpha   90.00
_cell.angle_beta   90.00
_cell.angle_gamma   90.00
#
_symmetry.space_group_name_H-M   'P 1'
#
loop_
_entity.id
_entity.type
_entity.pdbx_description
1 polymer ?
#
loop_
_entity_poly.entity_id
_entity_poly.type
_entity_poly.pdbx_seq_one_letter_code
_entity_poly.pdbx_strand_id
1 'polypeptide(L)'
;MGSNMAENHPVGFRWPMKARERGATIIHVDPRFSRTSAASNLYVPIRSGSDIAFLGGLINYVLSRDLWFHDYVLAYTNASSIINDQYIDAEDNGGVFSGYDPRSGSYDNASWAYAGPPQEAKEDAAAHTGHAMEGTSPAKHRPARDETLQHPRCVFQILKRHYARYTPEMVEQVCGTPKELFLQVADVLAKNSGRERTSAICYAVGWTQQSYGAQIIRAAGILQLLLGNIGRPGGGIMALRGHASIQGSTDVPTLFDLLPGYLPHPAVFKGDDTLEKYMRESAVRGGYWSNLPKFMVSLLKAWYGDAAVKDNEYGYQWIPKLTGDHSHVTTSAAMADGDVKGFVVFGQNPANGSPNSGLQRRALTQLDWLVAVDLYETETAAFWYAAPEGWKPSDIKTEVFLLPTAGPAEKDGTFTNTQRLLQFHDKAVDPPGDARSDLWLVYHLGRRLKELYRDSARPQDEGLRHLTWEYLPEHPDPQWRINDEPSAEAVLKEINGFTVADRAQVPDFAALKDDGSTACGVWIYSGVYPQEGKNMARRRVKGDGWV
;
A
#
# COMPACT_ATOMS: atom_id res chain seq x y z
N MET A 1 -6.46 15.47 10.74
CA MET A 1 -5.36 15.18 11.68
C MET A 1 -4.31 14.39 10.91
N GLY A 2 -3.02 14.69 11.07
CA GLY A 2 -1.97 14.02 10.30
C GLY A 2 -1.98 14.31 8.78
N SER A 3 -2.65 15.39 8.35
CA SER A 3 -2.72 15.84 6.96
C SER A 3 -3.04 17.33 6.89
N ASN A 4 -2.41 18.02 5.93
CA ASN A 4 -2.71 19.40 5.53
C ASN A 4 -3.40 19.42 4.16
N MET A 5 -4.66 19.00 4.13
CA MET A 5 -5.40 18.69 2.90
C MET A 5 -5.60 19.89 1.96
N ALA A 6 -5.74 21.11 2.49
CA ALA A 6 -5.91 22.32 1.68
C ALA A 6 -4.65 22.68 0.86
N GLU A 7 -3.47 22.20 1.27
CA GLU A 7 -2.21 22.46 0.57
C GLU A 7 -1.80 21.25 -0.28
N ASN A 8 -1.97 20.04 0.26
CA ASN A 8 -1.45 18.82 -0.37
C ASN A 8 -2.47 18.11 -1.26
N HIS A 9 -3.77 18.41 -1.08
CA HIS A 9 -4.88 17.85 -1.87
C HIS A 9 -5.95 18.92 -2.16
N PRO A 10 -5.58 20.10 -2.68
CA PRO A 10 -6.44 21.29 -2.70
C PRO A 10 -7.77 21.08 -3.43
N VAL A 11 -7.76 20.38 -4.57
CA VAL A 11 -8.98 20.07 -5.32
C VAL A 11 -9.86 19.08 -4.55
N GLY A 12 -9.25 18.08 -3.91
CA GLY A 12 -9.97 17.14 -3.04
C GLY A 12 -10.58 17.82 -1.81
N PHE A 13 -9.94 18.88 -1.30
CA PHE A 13 -10.40 19.64 -0.12
C PHE A 13 -11.71 20.40 -0.37
N ARG A 14 -12.11 20.60 -1.64
CA ARG A 14 -13.45 21.10 -2.00
C ARG A 14 -14.57 20.30 -1.33
N TRP A 15 -14.41 18.98 -1.18
CA TRP A 15 -15.46 18.11 -0.64
C TRP A 15 -15.68 18.27 0.87
N PRO A 16 -14.63 18.31 1.73
CA PRO A 16 -14.75 18.80 3.09
C PRO A 16 -15.41 20.19 3.19
N MET A 17 -15.08 21.12 2.29
CA MET A 17 -15.72 22.44 2.28
C MET A 17 -17.22 22.38 1.99
N LYS A 18 -17.64 21.53 1.04
CA LYS A 18 -19.05 21.28 0.76
C LYS A 18 -19.78 20.60 1.91
N ALA A 19 -19.10 19.70 2.63
CA ALA A 19 -19.65 19.15 3.87
C ALA A 19 -19.85 20.25 4.92
N ARG A 20 -18.89 21.18 5.05
CA ARG A 20 -18.99 22.32 5.97
C ARG A 20 -20.16 23.25 5.64
N GLU A 21 -20.37 23.56 4.36
CA GLU A 21 -21.54 24.34 3.89
C GLU A 21 -22.88 23.66 4.27
N ARG A 22 -22.87 22.33 4.42
CA ARG A 22 -24.03 21.52 4.84
C ARG A 22 -24.10 21.29 6.36
N GLY A 23 -23.28 21.99 7.14
CA GLY A 23 -23.28 21.93 8.60
C GLY A 23 -22.29 20.95 9.22
N ALA A 24 -21.41 20.30 8.44
CA ALA A 24 -20.35 19.48 9.03
C ALA A 24 -19.32 20.35 9.76
N THR A 25 -18.80 19.85 10.88
CA THR A 25 -17.70 20.49 11.61
C THR A 25 -16.37 19.97 11.09
N ILE A 26 -15.50 20.88 10.64
CA ILE A 26 -14.13 20.55 10.19
C ILE A 26 -13.16 20.83 11.33
N ILE A 27 -12.42 19.81 11.75
CA ILE A 27 -11.45 19.87 12.84
C ILE A 27 -10.06 19.60 12.26
N HIS A 28 -9.13 20.53 12.47
CA HIS A 28 -7.74 20.38 12.06
C HIS A 28 -6.83 20.26 13.28
N VAL A 29 -6.40 19.03 13.56
CA VAL A 29 -5.42 18.71 14.61
C VAL A 29 -4.04 18.62 13.96
N ASP A 30 -3.16 19.58 14.25
CA ASP A 30 -1.82 19.71 13.64
C ASP A 30 -0.88 20.55 14.52
N PRO A 31 0.43 20.25 14.58
CA PRO A 31 1.41 21.08 15.30
C PRO A 31 1.51 22.51 14.77
N ARG A 32 1.02 22.78 13.55
CA ARG A 32 1.09 24.10 12.91
C ARG A 32 -0.29 24.61 12.53
N PHE A 33 -0.47 25.93 12.67
CA PHE A 33 -1.56 26.61 12.01
C PHE A 33 -1.24 26.76 10.52
N SER A 34 -2.06 26.16 9.65
CA SER A 34 -1.84 26.09 8.20
C SER A 34 -3.03 26.63 7.40
N ARG A 35 -2.98 26.54 6.07
CA ARG A 35 -4.14 26.91 5.22
C ARG A 35 -5.35 26.01 5.49
N THR A 36 -5.14 24.75 5.87
CA THR A 36 -6.24 23.88 6.33
C THR A 36 -6.82 24.37 7.65
N SER A 37 -6.00 24.80 8.61
CA SER A 37 -6.46 25.39 9.87
C SER A 37 -7.34 26.61 9.63
N ALA A 38 -6.90 27.52 8.75
CA ALA A 38 -7.64 28.73 8.41
C ALA A 38 -9.04 28.47 7.82
N ALA A 39 -9.23 27.32 7.16
CA ALA A 39 -10.51 26.88 6.61
C ALA A 39 -11.33 25.97 7.56
N SER A 40 -10.81 25.64 8.73
CA SER A 40 -11.45 24.71 9.67
C SER A 40 -12.31 25.44 10.70
N ASN A 41 -13.31 24.75 11.27
CA ASN A 41 -14.10 25.28 12.38
C ASN A 41 -13.28 25.32 13.67
N LEU A 42 -12.48 24.26 13.89
CA LEU A 42 -11.56 24.14 15.02
C LEU A 42 -10.15 23.87 14.52
N TYR A 43 -9.19 24.62 15.07
CA TYR A 43 -7.78 24.27 15.05
C TYR A 43 -7.37 23.74 16.43
N VAL A 44 -6.66 22.62 16.44
CA VAL A 44 -6.25 21.93 17.66
C VAL A 44 -4.73 21.70 17.60
N PRO A 45 -3.93 22.44 18.37
CA PRO A 45 -2.49 22.23 18.41
C PRO A 45 -2.18 20.87 19.06
N ILE A 46 -1.17 20.18 18.53
CA ILE A 46 -0.68 18.91 19.05
C ILE A 46 0.83 18.84 18.89
N ARG A 47 1.54 18.23 19.84
CA ARG A 47 2.97 17.93 19.72
C ARG A 47 3.20 16.82 18.69
N SER A 48 4.15 17.02 17.77
CA SER A 48 4.55 15.97 16.81
C SER A 48 4.89 14.66 17.52
N GLY A 49 4.32 13.55 17.05
CA GLY A 49 4.54 12.23 17.63
C GLY A 49 3.58 11.84 18.76
N SER A 50 2.69 12.74 19.22
CA SER A 50 1.75 12.45 20.32
C SER A 50 0.36 12.00 19.88
N ASP A 51 0.15 11.78 18.58
CA ASP A 51 -1.14 11.43 17.96
C ASP A 51 -1.82 10.21 18.61
N ILE A 52 -1.05 9.18 18.97
CA ILE A 52 -1.60 7.97 19.59
C ILE A 52 -2.21 8.25 20.98
N ALA A 53 -1.65 9.20 21.73
CA ALA A 53 -2.19 9.60 23.03
C ALA A 53 -3.50 10.38 22.86
N PHE A 54 -3.55 11.28 21.88
CA PHE A 54 -4.77 12.01 21.53
C PHE A 54 -5.90 11.07 21.09
N LEU A 55 -5.62 10.15 20.16
CA LEU A 55 -6.60 9.15 19.70
C LEU A 55 -6.99 8.18 20.82
N GLY A 56 -6.04 7.74 21.63
CA GLY A 56 -6.30 6.91 22.81
C GLY A 56 -7.23 7.60 23.80
N GLY A 57 -7.05 8.92 24.00
CA GLY A 57 -7.97 9.72 24.79
C GLY A 57 -9.38 9.76 24.23
N LEU A 58 -9.54 9.88 22.91
CA LEU A 58 -10.86 9.83 22.25
C LEU A 58 -11.52 8.46 22.42
N ILE A 59 -10.76 7.37 22.27
CA ILE A 59 -11.24 6.00 22.49
C ILE A 59 -11.72 5.84 23.94
N ASN A 60 -10.90 6.26 24.90
CA ASN A 60 -11.26 6.25 26.32
C ASN A 60 -12.54 7.07 26.57
N TYR A 61 -12.63 8.28 26.01
CA TYR A 61 -13.79 9.16 26.17
C TYR A 61 -15.08 8.49 25.73
N VAL A 62 -15.06 7.81 24.57
CA VAL A 62 -16.19 7.09 24.00
C VAL A 62 -16.56 5.87 24.84
N LEU A 63 -15.57 5.04 25.23
CA LEU A 63 -15.80 3.80 25.98
C LEU A 63 -16.23 4.05 27.43
N SER A 64 -15.65 5.04 28.10
CA SER A 64 -15.91 5.32 29.52
C SER A 64 -17.28 5.96 29.75
N ARG A 65 -17.89 6.54 28.71
CA ARG A 65 -19.19 7.23 28.74
C ARG A 65 -20.29 6.49 27.98
N ASP A 66 -20.02 5.28 27.51
CA ASP A 66 -20.97 4.47 26.74
C ASP A 66 -21.50 5.16 25.46
N LEU A 67 -20.64 5.91 24.77
CA LEU A 67 -20.99 6.71 23.59
C LEU A 67 -20.73 5.99 22.26
N TRP A 68 -20.46 4.68 22.28
CA TRP A 68 -20.19 3.87 21.09
C TRP A 68 -21.48 3.32 20.48
N PHE A 69 -21.43 2.95 19.21
CA PHE A 69 -22.59 2.42 18.51
C PHE A 69 -22.74 0.91 18.78
N HIS A 70 -23.54 0.59 19.80
CA HIS A 70 -23.81 -0.77 20.28
C HIS A 70 -24.07 -1.81 19.19
N ASP A 71 -25.13 -1.66 18.39
CA ASP A 71 -25.48 -2.64 17.36
C ASP A 71 -24.36 -2.85 16.34
N TYR A 72 -23.69 -1.76 15.93
CA TYR A 72 -22.62 -1.82 14.95
C TYR A 72 -21.42 -2.57 15.48
N VAL A 73 -20.97 -2.21 16.69
CA VAL A 73 -19.78 -2.80 17.31
C VAL A 73 -20.00 -4.30 17.55
N LEU A 74 -21.16 -4.69 18.07
CA LEU A 74 -21.45 -6.10 18.33
C LEU A 74 -21.54 -6.92 17.03
N ALA A 75 -22.15 -6.37 15.98
CA ALA A 75 -22.39 -7.08 14.73
C ALA A 75 -21.16 -7.16 13.81
N TYR A 76 -20.36 -6.09 13.73
CA TYR A 76 -19.37 -5.92 12.65
C TYR A 76 -17.92 -5.84 13.14
N THR A 77 -17.67 -6.04 14.43
CA THR A 77 -16.32 -6.08 14.98
C THR A 77 -16.06 -7.38 15.74
N ASN A 78 -14.82 -7.56 16.18
CA ASN A 78 -14.41 -8.66 17.04
C ASN A 78 -14.62 -8.37 18.54
N ALA A 79 -15.38 -7.32 18.91
CA ALA A 79 -15.57 -6.88 20.30
C ALA A 79 -15.97 -8.00 21.28
N SER A 80 -16.83 -8.92 20.84
CA SER A 80 -17.26 -10.05 21.67
C SER A 80 -16.33 -11.25 21.66
N SER A 81 -15.33 -11.30 20.79
CA SER A 81 -14.36 -12.41 20.75
C SER A 81 -13.52 -12.44 22.03
N ILE A 82 -13.29 -13.64 22.56
CA ILE A 82 -12.51 -13.89 23.78
C ILE A 82 -11.05 -14.15 23.39
N ILE A 83 -10.12 -13.53 24.10
CA ILE A 83 -8.68 -13.69 23.93
C ILE A 83 -8.14 -14.82 24.81
N ASN A 84 -7.09 -15.49 24.35
CA ASN A 84 -6.30 -16.49 25.08
C ASN A 84 -5.95 -16.00 26.51
N ASP A 85 -5.93 -16.90 27.50
CA ASP A 85 -5.64 -16.56 28.90
C ASP A 85 -4.16 -16.24 29.15
N GLN A 86 -3.27 -16.61 28.23
CA GLN A 86 -1.85 -16.27 28.27
C GLN A 86 -1.57 -14.83 27.81
N TYR A 87 -2.57 -14.13 27.26
CA TYR A 87 -2.42 -12.72 26.89
C TYR A 87 -2.22 -11.86 28.13
N ILE A 88 -1.17 -11.03 28.11
CA ILE A 88 -0.94 -10.01 29.11
C ILE A 88 -0.84 -8.66 28.40
N ASP A 89 -1.69 -7.72 28.82
CA ASP A 89 -1.70 -6.37 28.28
C ASP A 89 -0.43 -5.62 28.71
N ALA A 90 0.00 -4.65 27.91
CA ALA A 90 1.09 -3.75 28.26
C ALA A 90 0.86 -3.01 29.60
N GLU A 91 -0.40 -2.72 29.94
CA GLU A 91 -0.77 -2.12 31.22
C GLU A 91 -0.45 -3.01 32.42
N ASP A 92 -0.62 -4.31 32.25
CA ASP A 92 -0.43 -5.31 33.30
C ASP A 92 1.03 -5.82 33.33
N ASN A 93 1.89 -5.34 32.42
CA ASN A 93 3.24 -5.85 32.20
C ASN A 93 4.27 -4.76 31.88
N GLY A 94 4.21 -3.63 32.58
CA GLY A 94 5.28 -2.63 32.59
C GLY A 94 5.52 -1.91 31.25
N GLY A 95 4.50 -1.85 30.39
CA GLY A 95 4.56 -1.17 29.09
C GLY A 95 4.90 -2.07 27.90
N VAL A 96 5.00 -3.39 28.08
CA VAL A 96 5.21 -4.36 27.00
C VAL A 96 4.15 -5.46 27.05
N PHE A 97 3.65 -5.91 25.91
CA PHE A 97 2.69 -7.02 25.87
C PHE A 97 3.35 -8.36 26.25
N SER A 98 2.56 -9.41 26.49
CA SER A 98 3.07 -10.77 26.60
C SER A 98 3.87 -11.18 25.36
N GLY A 99 4.96 -11.92 25.56
CA GLY A 99 5.79 -12.46 24.48
C GLY A 99 6.97 -11.58 24.03
N TYR A 100 7.25 -10.46 24.70
CA TYR A 100 8.41 -9.62 24.37
C TYR A 100 9.75 -10.30 24.73
N ASP A 101 10.67 -10.43 23.76
CA ASP A 101 12.07 -10.77 24.02
C ASP A 101 12.95 -9.51 23.96
N PRO A 102 13.50 -9.05 25.09
CA PRO A 102 14.31 -7.83 25.14
C PRO A 102 15.66 -7.97 24.41
N ARG A 103 16.12 -9.19 24.10
CA ARG A 103 17.39 -9.39 23.37
C ARG A 103 17.25 -9.16 21.88
N SER A 104 16.17 -9.64 21.29
CA SER A 104 15.86 -9.43 19.87
C SER A 104 15.05 -8.17 19.62
N GLY A 105 14.38 -7.62 20.64
CA GLY A 105 13.43 -6.51 20.50
C GLY A 105 12.15 -6.90 19.77
N SER A 106 11.80 -8.18 19.74
CA SER A 106 10.65 -8.73 19.00
C SER A 106 9.61 -9.34 19.94
N TYR A 107 8.40 -9.58 19.42
CA TYR A 107 7.33 -10.28 20.13
C TYR A 107 7.09 -11.69 19.56
N ASP A 108 6.88 -12.66 20.43
CA ASP A 108 6.09 -13.87 20.14
C ASP A 108 4.62 -13.58 20.44
N ASN A 109 3.81 -13.52 19.39
CA ASN A 109 2.41 -13.14 19.46
C ASN A 109 1.45 -14.33 19.67
N ALA A 110 1.95 -15.54 19.96
CA ALA A 110 1.10 -16.72 20.18
C ALA A 110 0.01 -16.51 21.24
N SER A 111 0.33 -15.73 22.28
CA SER A 111 -0.61 -15.38 23.35
C SER A 111 -1.71 -14.39 22.93
N TRP A 112 -1.57 -13.70 21.79
CA TRP A 112 -2.52 -12.67 21.33
C TRP A 112 -3.70 -13.25 20.55
N ALA A 113 -3.68 -14.57 20.30
CA ALA A 113 -4.73 -15.29 19.60
C ALA A 113 -6.06 -15.30 20.36
N TYR A 114 -7.15 -15.55 19.64
CA TYR A 114 -8.45 -15.82 20.27
C TYR A 114 -8.44 -17.14 21.04
N ALA A 115 -9.26 -17.22 22.10
CA ALA A 115 -9.53 -18.46 22.81
C ALA A 115 -10.38 -19.41 21.94
N GLY A 116 -9.96 -20.68 21.88
CA GLY A 116 -10.59 -21.74 21.08
C GLY A 116 -9.63 -22.91 20.86
N PRO A 117 -10.06 -23.98 20.15
CA PRO A 117 -9.15 -25.08 19.79
C PRO A 117 -7.93 -24.55 19.01
N PRO A 118 -6.76 -25.22 19.12
CA PRO A 118 -5.51 -24.75 18.53
C PRO A 118 -5.67 -24.44 17.04
N GLN A 119 -5.15 -23.28 16.64
CA GLN A 119 -5.09 -22.89 15.24
C GLN A 119 -4.10 -23.81 14.50
N GLU A 120 -4.55 -24.59 13.52
CA GLU A 120 -3.66 -25.43 12.70
C GLU A 120 -2.70 -24.62 11.79
N ALA A 121 -2.88 -23.31 11.70
CA ALA A 121 -2.01 -22.40 10.95
C ALA A 121 -1.95 -21.04 11.65
N LYS A 122 -0.78 -20.40 11.65
CA LYS A 122 -0.65 -19.01 12.10
C LYS A 122 -1.54 -18.14 11.20
N GLU A 123 -2.46 -17.37 11.79
CA GLU A 123 -3.19 -16.32 11.05
C GLU A 123 -2.29 -15.13 10.68
N ASP A 124 -1.02 -15.15 11.11
CA ASP A 124 0.00 -14.20 10.67
C ASP A 124 0.59 -14.61 9.33
N ALA A 125 -0.04 -14.17 8.25
CA ALA A 125 0.68 -13.95 7.01
C ALA A 125 1.65 -12.77 7.22
N ALA A 126 2.85 -13.10 7.72
CA ALA A 126 4.04 -12.26 7.84
C ALA A 126 3.82 -10.85 8.46
N ALA A 127 3.89 -10.76 9.78
CA ALA A 127 4.03 -9.50 10.54
C ALA A 127 5.38 -8.77 10.31
N HIS A 128 6.12 -9.07 9.24
CA HIS A 128 7.42 -8.47 8.94
C HIS A 128 7.41 -7.52 7.75
N THR A 129 6.29 -7.42 7.04
CA THR A 129 6.12 -6.41 6.02
C THR A 129 4.93 -5.56 6.40
N GLY A 130 4.98 -4.24 6.20
CA GLY A 130 3.92 -3.29 6.57
C GLY A 130 2.56 -3.52 5.87
N HIS A 131 2.35 -4.71 5.30
CA HIS A 131 1.24 -5.19 4.51
C HIS A 131 0.59 -6.44 5.10
N ALA A 132 0.78 -6.70 6.41
CA ALA A 132 0.18 -7.83 7.13
C ALA A 132 -1.29 -8.04 6.71
N MET A 133 -1.54 -9.18 6.08
CA MET A 133 -2.88 -9.64 5.75
C MET A 133 -3.48 -10.27 7.01
N GLU A 134 -3.86 -9.45 7.98
CA GLU A 134 -4.66 -9.90 9.11
C GLU A 134 -6.09 -10.20 8.61
N GLY A 135 -6.30 -11.43 8.16
CA GLY A 135 -7.60 -11.95 7.78
C GLY A 135 -8.03 -13.02 8.77
N THR A 136 -8.76 -12.66 9.82
CA THR A 136 -9.44 -13.67 10.63
C THR A 136 -10.60 -14.21 9.80
N SER A 137 -10.50 -15.46 9.35
CA SER A 137 -11.58 -16.09 8.61
C SER A 137 -12.67 -16.58 9.57
N PRO A 138 -13.92 -16.09 9.48
CA PRO A 138 -15.03 -16.64 10.25
C PRO A 138 -15.42 -18.05 9.79
N ALA A 139 -14.87 -18.54 8.67
CA ALA A 139 -15.44 -19.66 7.92
C ALA A 139 -15.05 -21.05 8.41
N LYS A 140 -14.08 -21.18 9.33
CA LYS A 140 -13.75 -22.50 9.93
C LYS A 140 -13.70 -22.50 11.46
N HIS A 141 -13.36 -21.38 12.09
CA HIS A 141 -13.33 -21.29 13.55
C HIS A 141 -13.94 -19.96 13.98
N ARG A 142 -15.16 -20.02 14.54
CA ARG A 142 -15.66 -18.87 15.28
C ARG A 142 -14.90 -18.86 16.61
N PRO A 143 -14.14 -17.80 16.94
CA PRO A 143 -13.55 -17.69 18.26
C PRO A 143 -14.65 -17.80 19.32
N ALA A 144 -14.29 -18.20 20.54
CA ALA A 144 -15.24 -18.11 21.65
C ALA A 144 -15.70 -16.66 21.78
N ARG A 145 -17.02 -16.42 21.94
CA ARG A 145 -17.61 -15.09 22.00
C ARG A 145 -18.50 -14.93 23.22
N ASP A 146 -18.51 -13.73 23.79
CA ASP A 146 -19.49 -13.28 24.76
C ASP A 146 -20.20 -12.02 24.23
N GLU A 147 -21.42 -12.21 23.73
CA GLU A 147 -22.23 -11.12 23.16
C GLU A 147 -22.76 -10.14 24.22
N THR A 148 -22.68 -10.47 25.52
CA THR A 148 -23.00 -9.53 26.61
C THR A 148 -21.86 -8.53 26.85
N LEU A 149 -20.68 -8.77 26.26
CA LEU A 149 -19.46 -7.99 26.43
C LEU A 149 -19.01 -7.87 27.90
N GLN A 150 -19.38 -8.80 28.78
CA GLN A 150 -19.03 -8.76 30.20
C GLN A 150 -17.80 -9.63 30.53
N HIS A 151 -17.48 -10.59 29.68
CA HIS A 151 -16.34 -11.48 29.90
C HIS A 151 -15.04 -10.67 29.97
N PRO A 152 -14.22 -10.82 31.04
CA PRO A 152 -13.07 -9.94 31.29
C PRO A 152 -11.98 -10.03 30.21
N ARG A 153 -11.98 -11.12 29.43
CA ARG A 153 -11.07 -11.33 28.29
C ARG A 153 -11.73 -11.16 26.92
N CYS A 154 -12.97 -10.67 26.83
CA CYS A 154 -13.45 -10.26 25.51
C CYS A 154 -12.69 -9.01 25.05
N VAL A 155 -12.51 -8.86 23.74
CA VAL A 155 -11.77 -7.73 23.14
C VAL A 155 -12.28 -6.39 23.69
N PHE A 156 -13.59 -6.24 23.86
CA PHE A 156 -14.19 -5.01 24.38
C PHE A 156 -13.68 -4.64 25.79
N GLN A 157 -13.67 -5.59 26.73
CA GLN A 157 -13.21 -5.33 28.11
C GLN A 157 -11.70 -5.10 28.17
N ILE A 158 -10.91 -5.81 27.36
CA ILE A 158 -9.47 -5.57 27.22
C ILE A 158 -9.22 -4.16 26.69
N LEU A 159 -9.89 -3.77 25.60
CA LEU A 159 -9.78 -2.45 24.99
C LEU A 159 -10.12 -1.34 25.99
N LYS A 160 -11.22 -1.50 26.75
CA LYS A 160 -11.64 -0.56 27.78
C LYS A 160 -10.59 -0.42 28.88
N ARG A 161 -9.98 -1.52 29.33
CA ARG A 161 -8.88 -1.49 30.31
C ARG A 161 -7.64 -0.81 29.75
N HIS A 162 -7.20 -1.21 28.55
CA HIS A 162 -6.02 -0.68 27.88
C HIS A 162 -6.06 0.85 27.71
N TYR A 163 -7.21 1.38 27.27
CA TYR A 163 -7.34 2.81 27.00
C TYR A 163 -7.70 3.66 28.24
N ALA A 164 -7.99 3.05 29.41
CA ALA A 164 -8.41 3.79 30.61
C ALA A 164 -7.40 4.86 31.07
N ARG A 165 -6.11 4.62 30.86
CA ARG A 165 -5.01 5.54 31.21
C ARG A 165 -4.97 6.84 30.41
N TYR A 166 -5.62 6.88 29.25
CA TYR A 166 -5.60 8.04 28.36
C TYR A 166 -6.67 9.04 28.81
N THR A 167 -6.48 9.65 29.97
CA THR A 167 -7.39 10.69 30.49
C THR A 167 -7.20 12.01 29.76
N PRO A 168 -8.17 12.94 29.80
CA PRO A 168 -7.98 14.29 29.26
C PRO A 168 -6.73 15.00 29.82
N GLU A 169 -6.38 14.77 31.08
CA GLU A 169 -5.17 15.31 31.72
C GLU A 169 -3.89 14.71 31.12
N MET A 170 -3.89 13.39 30.89
CA MET A 170 -2.78 12.71 30.20
C MET A 170 -2.61 13.24 28.77
N VAL A 171 -3.72 13.45 28.06
CA VAL A 171 -3.70 14.06 26.72
C VAL A 171 -3.12 15.46 26.78
N GLU A 172 -3.56 16.32 27.71
CA GLU A 172 -3.02 17.67 27.84
C GLU A 172 -1.52 17.66 28.14
N GLN A 173 -1.08 16.81 29.06
CA GLN A 173 0.33 16.66 29.43
C GLN A 173 1.20 16.18 28.26
N VAL A 174 0.75 15.17 27.50
CA VAL A 174 1.56 14.53 26.45
C VAL A 174 1.43 15.23 25.11
N CYS A 175 0.24 15.70 24.76
CA CYS A 175 -0.02 16.33 23.47
C CYS A 175 0.26 17.83 23.49
N GLY A 176 0.24 18.47 24.67
CA GLY A 176 0.22 19.93 24.79
C GLY A 176 -1.09 20.56 24.30
N THR A 177 -2.10 19.75 24.00
CA THR A 177 -3.43 20.21 23.60
C THR A 177 -4.21 20.61 24.85
N PRO A 178 -4.75 21.84 24.94
CA PRO A 178 -5.57 22.23 26.09
C PRO A 178 -6.73 21.25 26.31
N LYS A 179 -6.92 20.81 27.56
CA LYS A 179 -7.91 19.80 27.93
C LYS A 179 -9.31 20.13 27.43
N GLU A 180 -9.75 21.37 27.61
CA GLU A 180 -11.08 21.83 27.17
C GLU A 180 -11.26 21.72 25.65
N LEU A 181 -10.21 22.00 24.89
CA LEU A 181 -10.23 21.88 23.44
C LEU A 181 -10.28 20.41 23.00
N PHE A 182 -9.54 19.53 23.68
CA PHE A 182 -9.65 18.08 23.47
C PHE A 182 -11.08 17.57 23.77
N LEU A 183 -11.68 17.98 24.88
CA LEU A 183 -13.05 17.61 25.24
C LEU A 183 -14.07 18.09 24.20
N GLN A 184 -13.88 19.30 23.65
CA GLN A 184 -14.71 19.81 22.56
C GLN A 184 -14.64 18.92 21.31
N VAL A 185 -13.44 18.44 20.94
CA VAL A 185 -13.27 17.48 19.83
C VAL A 185 -13.99 16.17 20.12
N ALA A 186 -13.81 15.65 21.34
CA ALA A 186 -14.43 14.39 21.76
C ALA A 186 -15.96 14.46 21.70
N ASP A 187 -16.55 15.55 22.16
CA ASP A 187 -18.00 15.79 22.12
C ASP A 187 -18.54 15.87 20.68
N VAL A 188 -17.82 16.54 19.78
CA VAL A 188 -18.22 16.64 18.37
C VAL A 188 -18.22 15.25 17.71
N LEU A 189 -17.19 14.44 17.94
CA LEU A 189 -17.10 13.10 17.38
C LEU A 189 -18.12 12.14 17.98
N ALA A 190 -18.34 12.19 19.30
CA ALA A 190 -19.30 11.33 19.99
C ALA A 190 -20.75 11.58 19.53
N LYS A 191 -21.13 12.83 19.20
CA LYS A 191 -22.44 13.15 18.61
C LYS A 191 -22.69 12.51 17.24
N ASN A 192 -21.63 12.01 16.60
CA ASN A 192 -21.71 11.30 15.33
C ASN A 192 -21.67 9.77 15.49
N SER A 193 -21.73 9.27 16.73
CA SER A 193 -21.96 7.85 17.00
C SER A 193 -23.42 7.49 16.69
N GLY A 194 -23.64 6.31 16.11
CA GLY A 194 -24.98 5.81 15.77
C GLY A 194 -25.33 5.88 14.28
N ARG A 195 -26.61 5.64 13.96
CA ARG A 195 -27.12 5.42 12.58
C ARG A 195 -27.24 6.68 11.73
N GLU A 196 -27.41 7.83 12.36
CA GLU A 196 -27.85 9.05 11.66
C GLU A 196 -26.71 9.92 11.14
N ARG A 197 -25.53 9.81 11.76
CA ARG A 197 -24.39 10.67 11.47
C ARG A 197 -23.11 9.85 11.31
N THR A 198 -22.12 10.46 10.70
CA THR A 198 -20.80 9.89 10.48
C THR A 198 -19.71 10.93 10.67
N SER A 199 -18.51 10.46 10.98
CA SER A 199 -17.28 11.26 10.89
C SER A 199 -16.29 10.57 9.97
N ALA A 200 -15.50 11.34 9.22
CA ALA A 200 -14.38 10.83 8.45
C ALA A 200 -13.05 11.34 9.02
N ILE A 201 -12.04 10.47 9.04
CA ILE A 201 -10.67 10.84 9.39
C ILE A 201 -9.86 10.92 8.10
N CYS A 202 -9.38 12.11 7.75
CA CYS A 202 -8.47 12.33 6.63
C CYS A 202 -7.04 12.49 7.16
N TYR A 203 -6.13 11.61 6.74
CA TYR A 203 -4.73 11.61 7.15
C TYR A 203 -3.78 11.30 5.98
N ALA A 204 -2.50 11.62 6.14
CA ALA A 204 -1.43 11.34 5.18
C ALA A 204 -0.10 11.13 5.96
N VAL A 205 1.00 11.74 5.48
CA VAL A 205 2.35 11.55 6.03
C VAL A 205 2.53 11.96 7.49
N GLY A 206 1.68 12.84 8.02
CA GLY A 206 1.76 13.29 9.41
C GLY A 206 1.59 12.16 10.44
N TRP A 207 0.96 11.05 10.04
CA TRP A 207 0.86 9.83 10.86
C TRP A 207 1.80 8.72 10.42
N THR A 208 2.07 8.57 9.12
CA THR A 208 2.79 7.39 8.63
C THR A 208 4.30 7.46 8.85
N GLN A 209 4.90 8.66 8.93
CA GLN A 209 6.35 8.83 9.06
C GLN A 209 6.81 8.84 10.53
N GLN A 210 6.40 7.82 11.28
CA GLN A 210 6.78 7.60 12.67
C GLN A 210 7.06 6.10 12.86
N SER A 211 7.96 5.73 13.79
CA SER A 211 8.29 4.32 14.06
C SER A 211 7.07 3.49 14.53
N TYR A 212 6.02 4.15 15.01
CA TYR A 212 4.75 3.56 15.44
C TYR A 212 3.55 4.09 14.63
N GLY A 213 3.79 4.61 13.42
CA GLY A 213 2.74 5.20 12.56
C GLY A 213 1.57 4.25 12.29
N ALA A 214 1.86 2.96 12.11
CA ALA A 214 0.83 1.93 11.97
C ALA A 214 -0.14 1.88 13.17
N GLN A 215 0.37 2.07 14.40
CA GLN A 215 -0.46 2.05 15.61
C GLN A 215 -1.31 3.31 15.77
N ILE A 216 -0.85 4.47 15.29
CA ILE A 216 -1.67 5.68 15.20
C ILE A 216 -2.89 5.41 14.29
N ILE A 217 -2.63 4.82 13.12
CA ILE A 217 -3.69 4.48 12.15
C ILE A 217 -4.62 3.41 12.72
N ARG A 218 -4.10 2.41 13.45
CA ARG A 218 -4.93 1.42 14.16
C ARG A 218 -5.84 2.06 15.20
N ALA A 219 -5.33 3.01 15.99
CA ALA A 219 -6.16 3.74 16.96
C ALA A 219 -7.29 4.53 16.27
N ALA A 220 -7.01 5.18 15.14
CA ALA A 220 -8.05 5.82 14.32
C ALA A 220 -9.07 4.79 13.77
N GLY A 221 -8.62 3.61 13.37
CA GLY A 221 -9.45 2.46 12.99
C GLY A 221 -10.40 2.04 14.10
N ILE A 222 -9.87 1.81 15.30
CA ILE A 222 -10.65 1.46 16.49
C ILE A 222 -11.71 2.53 16.77
N LEU A 223 -11.33 3.81 16.80
CA LEU A 223 -12.27 4.89 17.03
C LEU A 223 -13.40 4.91 15.98
N GLN A 224 -13.07 4.76 14.70
CA GLN A 224 -14.06 4.75 13.62
C GLN A 224 -14.99 3.53 13.68
N LEU A 225 -14.49 2.37 14.14
CA LEU A 225 -15.33 1.19 14.38
C LEU A 225 -16.26 1.39 15.59
N LEU A 226 -15.78 1.98 16.69
CA LEU A 226 -16.59 2.28 17.87
C LEU A 226 -17.73 3.26 17.56
N LEU A 227 -17.48 4.25 16.71
CA LEU A 227 -18.50 5.20 16.24
C LEU A 227 -19.39 4.62 15.13
N GLY A 228 -19.04 3.46 14.58
CA GLY A 228 -19.75 2.82 13.47
C GLY A 228 -19.64 3.57 12.15
N ASN A 229 -18.49 4.19 11.85
CA ASN A 229 -18.27 5.03 10.68
C ASN A 229 -17.73 4.29 9.45
N ILE A 230 -17.24 3.05 9.59
CA ILE A 230 -16.66 2.29 8.48
C ILE A 230 -17.77 1.74 7.56
N GLY A 231 -17.57 1.90 6.24
CA GLY A 231 -18.51 1.43 5.21
C GLY A 231 -19.73 2.32 4.97
N ARG A 232 -19.79 3.51 5.59
CA ARG A 232 -20.93 4.43 5.49
C ARG A 232 -20.59 5.74 4.77
N PRO A 233 -21.52 6.34 4.01
CA PRO A 233 -21.31 7.63 3.36
C PRO A 233 -20.91 8.74 4.35
N GLY A 234 -19.94 9.57 3.96
CA GLY A 234 -19.39 10.63 4.81
C GLY A 234 -18.53 10.14 5.99
N GLY A 235 -18.39 8.82 6.17
CA GLY A 235 -17.58 8.19 7.20
C GLY A 235 -16.23 7.67 6.69
N GLY A 236 -15.70 6.69 7.40
CA GLY A 236 -14.50 5.96 6.99
C GLY A 236 -13.18 6.65 7.33
N ILE A 237 -12.11 6.04 6.85
CA ILE A 237 -10.75 6.55 6.96
C ILE A 237 -10.25 6.87 5.57
N MET A 238 -10.02 8.16 5.31
CA MET A 238 -9.49 8.65 4.05
C MET A 238 -7.98 8.79 4.19
N ALA A 239 -7.27 7.70 3.88
CA ALA A 239 -5.81 7.69 3.79
C ALA A 239 -5.39 8.36 2.47
N LEU A 240 -5.16 9.66 2.51
CA LEU A 240 -4.87 10.49 1.35
C LEU A 240 -3.52 10.11 0.75
N ARG A 241 -3.54 9.60 -0.48
CA ARG A 241 -2.34 9.19 -1.20
C ARG A 241 -1.54 10.38 -1.73
N GLY A 242 -0.22 10.22 -1.84
CA GLY A 242 0.72 11.26 -2.28
C GLY A 242 0.75 11.44 -3.80
N HIS A 243 1.75 10.87 -4.47
CA HIS A 243 1.87 10.94 -5.93
C HIS A 243 0.59 10.46 -6.64
N ALA A 244 0.34 11.00 -7.84
CA ALA A 244 -0.89 10.79 -8.60
C ALA A 244 -1.28 9.31 -8.79
N SER A 245 -0.28 8.43 -8.92
CA SER A 245 -0.48 6.98 -9.09
C SER A 245 0.26 6.13 -8.04
N ILE A 246 0.55 6.65 -6.84
CA ILE A 246 1.20 5.84 -5.80
C ILE A 246 0.34 4.63 -5.40
N GLN A 247 -0.99 4.75 -5.53
CA GLN A 247 -1.89 3.62 -5.36
C GLN A 247 -1.65 2.56 -6.44
N GLY A 248 -1.55 2.98 -7.71
CA GLY A 248 -1.27 2.09 -8.84
C GLY A 248 0.10 1.42 -8.75
N SER A 249 1.13 2.15 -8.31
CA SER A 249 2.48 1.58 -8.10
C SER A 249 2.60 0.73 -6.83
N THR A 250 1.54 0.66 -6.02
CA THR A 250 1.41 -0.30 -4.91
C THR A 250 0.62 -1.53 -5.39
N ASP A 251 -0.44 -1.30 -6.18
CA ASP A 251 -1.27 -2.34 -6.80
C ASP A 251 -0.47 -3.19 -7.81
N VAL A 252 0.40 -2.53 -8.60
CA VAL A 252 1.46 -3.11 -9.43
C VAL A 252 2.78 -2.70 -8.77
N PRO A 253 3.29 -3.51 -7.85
CA PRO A 253 4.20 -3.04 -6.83
C PRO A 253 5.57 -2.67 -7.39
N THR A 254 6.02 -1.49 -6.98
CA THR A 254 7.45 -1.09 -6.94
C THR A 254 8.03 -1.30 -5.54
N LEU A 255 7.40 -2.21 -4.78
CA LEU A 255 7.78 -2.63 -3.43
C LEU A 255 8.45 -4.00 -3.50
N PHE A 256 9.43 -4.24 -2.63
CA PHE A 256 10.25 -5.46 -2.68
C PHE A 256 9.50 -6.72 -2.23
N ASP A 257 8.44 -6.57 -1.43
CA ASP A 257 7.79 -7.65 -0.71
C ASP A 257 6.42 -8.08 -1.27
N LEU A 258 6.01 -7.48 -2.39
CA LEU A 258 4.73 -7.76 -3.04
C LEU A 258 4.92 -8.08 -4.53
N LEU A 259 4.10 -9.01 -4.99
CA LEU A 259 3.76 -9.25 -6.39
C LEU A 259 2.44 -8.52 -6.75
N PRO A 260 2.14 -8.31 -8.04
CA PRO A 260 0.92 -7.64 -8.48
C PRO A 260 -0.37 -8.11 -7.81
N GLY A 261 -1.21 -7.16 -7.41
CA GLY A 261 -2.46 -7.42 -6.70
C GLY A 261 -2.27 -7.82 -5.23
N TYR A 262 -1.21 -7.32 -4.57
CA TYR A 262 -0.93 -7.59 -3.15
C TYR A 262 -0.66 -9.07 -2.83
N LEU A 263 -0.19 -9.84 -3.81
CA LEU A 263 0.28 -11.20 -3.57
C LEU A 263 1.61 -11.14 -2.80
N PRO A 264 1.81 -11.86 -1.69
CA PRO A 264 3.09 -11.84 -0.97
C PRO A 264 4.23 -12.32 -1.87
N HIS A 265 5.36 -11.63 -1.86
CA HIS A 265 6.53 -12.10 -2.60
C HIS A 265 7.11 -13.37 -1.93
N PRO A 266 7.39 -14.44 -2.69
CA PRO A 266 8.01 -15.67 -2.18
C PRO A 266 9.32 -15.43 -1.42
N ALA A 267 9.54 -16.11 -0.31
CA ALA A 267 10.74 -15.92 0.50
C ALA A 267 11.38 -17.24 0.95
N VAL A 268 12.72 -17.29 0.92
CA VAL A 268 13.50 -18.46 1.37
C VAL A 268 13.29 -18.71 2.86
N PHE A 269 13.22 -17.66 3.68
CA PHE A 269 13.02 -17.77 5.13
C PHE A 269 11.59 -18.16 5.54
N LYS A 270 10.63 -18.13 4.61
CA LYS A 270 9.30 -18.76 4.78
C LYS A 270 9.30 -20.22 4.33
N GLY A 271 10.34 -20.64 3.61
CA GLY A 271 10.43 -21.93 2.97
C GLY A 271 9.45 -22.05 1.80
N ASP A 272 9.22 -20.97 1.06
CA ASP A 272 8.37 -20.94 -0.14
C ASP A 272 9.05 -21.65 -1.33
N ASP A 273 9.49 -22.89 -1.12
CA ASP A 273 10.35 -23.63 -2.06
C ASP A 273 9.55 -24.19 -3.24
N THR A 274 8.25 -24.44 -3.05
CA THR A 274 7.32 -24.95 -4.06
C THR A 274 6.07 -24.08 -4.12
N LEU A 275 5.41 -24.05 -5.28
CA LEU A 275 4.17 -23.30 -5.48
C LEU A 275 3.07 -23.83 -4.56
N GLU A 276 2.99 -25.15 -4.38
CA GLU A 276 2.02 -25.78 -3.47
C GLU A 276 2.18 -25.27 -2.03
N LYS A 277 3.42 -25.24 -1.53
CA LYS A 277 3.72 -24.77 -0.17
C LYS A 277 3.40 -23.29 -0.03
N TYR A 278 3.85 -22.45 -0.97
CA TYR A 278 3.53 -21.03 -1.00
C TYR A 278 2.02 -20.77 -0.98
N MET A 279 1.26 -21.47 -1.83
CA MET A 279 -0.20 -21.32 -1.88
C MET A 279 -0.86 -21.76 -0.58
N ARG A 280 -0.39 -22.84 0.03
CA ARG A 280 -0.93 -23.35 1.31
C ARG A 280 -0.67 -22.40 2.47
N GLU A 281 0.50 -21.76 2.50
CA GLU A 281 0.97 -20.93 3.61
C GLU A 281 0.58 -19.46 3.46
N SER A 282 0.46 -18.96 2.22
CA SER A 282 0.05 -17.59 1.93
C SER A 282 -1.46 -17.42 1.81
N ALA A 283 -2.21 -18.47 1.43
CA ALA A 283 -3.66 -18.37 1.34
C ALA A 283 -4.31 -18.32 2.73
N VAL A 284 -5.14 -17.30 2.96
CA VAL A 284 -6.00 -17.25 4.14
C VAL A 284 -7.17 -18.21 3.92
N ARG A 285 -7.42 -19.12 4.87
CA ARG A 285 -8.47 -20.16 4.75
C ARG A 285 -9.91 -19.63 4.71
N GLY A 286 -10.14 -18.31 4.80
CA GLY A 286 -11.40 -17.72 4.36
C GLY A 286 -11.36 -16.20 4.23
N GLY A 287 -12.53 -15.60 4.09
CA GLY A 287 -12.63 -14.36 3.32
C GLY A 287 -12.34 -14.62 1.84
N TYR A 288 -12.09 -13.55 1.08
CA TYR A 288 -11.86 -13.66 -0.37
C TYR A 288 -10.44 -14.14 -0.72
N TRP A 289 -9.48 -14.00 0.20
CA TRP A 289 -8.09 -14.44 0.06
C TRP A 289 -7.90 -15.96 0.00
N SER A 290 -8.95 -16.75 0.27
CA SER A 290 -8.95 -18.19 -0.02
C SER A 290 -8.80 -18.51 -1.52
N ASN A 291 -9.02 -17.50 -2.38
CA ASN A 291 -8.82 -17.58 -3.83
C ASN A 291 -7.37 -17.27 -4.28
N LEU A 292 -6.42 -17.07 -3.36
CA LEU A 292 -5.01 -16.80 -3.69
C LEU A 292 -4.42 -17.76 -4.74
N PRO A 293 -4.69 -19.09 -4.72
CA PRO A 293 -4.22 -19.99 -5.78
C PRO A 293 -4.62 -19.55 -7.19
N LYS A 294 -5.85 -19.07 -7.37
CA LYS A 294 -6.36 -18.61 -8.67
C LYS A 294 -5.61 -17.37 -9.16
N PHE A 295 -5.33 -16.45 -8.24
CA PHE A 295 -4.62 -15.21 -8.53
C PHE A 295 -3.16 -15.50 -8.89
N MET A 296 -2.49 -16.34 -8.11
CA MET A 296 -1.09 -16.69 -8.33
C MET A 296 -0.87 -17.43 -9.65
N VAL A 297 -1.67 -18.47 -9.92
CA VAL A 297 -1.55 -19.23 -11.18
C VAL A 297 -1.90 -18.35 -12.37
N SER A 298 -2.93 -17.50 -12.27
CA SER A 298 -3.27 -16.56 -13.36
C SER A 298 -2.18 -15.53 -13.62
N LEU A 299 -1.47 -15.05 -12.59
CA LEU A 299 -0.32 -14.16 -12.74
C LEU A 299 0.83 -14.85 -13.47
N LEU A 300 1.18 -16.07 -13.05
CA LEU A 300 2.22 -16.88 -13.69
C LEU A 300 1.90 -17.18 -15.16
N LYS A 301 0.63 -17.49 -15.47
CA LYS A 301 0.16 -17.66 -16.85
C LYS A 301 0.25 -16.36 -17.66
N ALA A 302 0.01 -15.20 -17.07
CA ALA A 302 0.18 -13.91 -17.73
C ALA A 302 1.66 -13.66 -18.07
N TRP A 303 2.57 -13.90 -17.13
CA TRP A 303 4.00 -13.65 -17.32
C TRP A 303 4.71 -14.62 -18.23
N TYR A 304 4.37 -15.91 -18.21
CA TYR A 304 5.17 -16.93 -18.92
C TYR A 304 4.39 -17.68 -20.00
N GLY A 305 3.11 -17.33 -20.21
CA GLY A 305 2.30 -17.84 -21.32
C GLY A 305 2.30 -19.36 -21.38
N ASP A 306 2.61 -19.91 -22.56
CA ASP A 306 2.59 -21.35 -22.83
C ASP A 306 3.65 -22.14 -22.04
N ALA A 307 4.74 -21.49 -21.62
CA ALA A 307 5.80 -22.14 -20.85
C ALA A 307 5.41 -22.38 -19.38
N ALA A 308 4.42 -21.66 -18.86
CA ALA A 308 3.83 -21.93 -17.54
C ALA A 308 2.86 -23.11 -17.63
N VAL A 309 3.35 -24.30 -17.28
CA VAL A 309 2.58 -25.56 -17.27
C VAL A 309 2.56 -26.15 -15.86
N LYS A 310 1.62 -27.05 -15.58
CA LYS A 310 1.50 -27.63 -14.23
C LYS A 310 2.79 -28.34 -13.79
N ASP A 311 3.45 -29.05 -14.72
CA ASP A 311 4.63 -29.88 -14.43
C ASP A 311 5.86 -29.08 -13.98
N ASN A 312 5.95 -27.79 -14.36
CA ASN A 312 7.01 -26.88 -13.90
C ASN A 312 6.48 -25.84 -12.89
N GLU A 313 5.39 -26.17 -12.20
CA GLU A 313 4.74 -25.27 -11.23
C GLU A 313 4.39 -23.91 -11.84
N TYR A 314 3.97 -23.89 -13.09
CA TYR A 314 3.66 -22.69 -13.87
C TYR A 314 4.83 -21.70 -13.96
N GLY A 315 6.08 -22.15 -13.86
CA GLY A 315 7.26 -21.28 -13.88
C GLY A 315 7.53 -20.58 -12.55
N TYR A 316 6.91 -21.01 -11.45
CA TYR A 316 7.11 -20.44 -10.11
C TYR A 316 8.58 -20.35 -9.70
N GLN A 317 9.41 -21.32 -10.11
CA GLN A 317 10.83 -21.34 -9.80
C GLN A 317 11.64 -20.24 -10.50
N TRP A 318 11.07 -19.57 -11.50
CA TRP A 318 11.71 -18.44 -12.18
C TRP A 318 11.52 -17.11 -11.45
N ILE A 319 10.63 -17.05 -10.45
CA ILE A 319 10.47 -15.87 -9.60
C ILE A 319 11.62 -15.85 -8.56
N PRO A 320 12.36 -14.73 -8.44
CA PRO A 320 13.38 -14.59 -7.40
C PRO A 320 12.73 -14.66 -6.01
N LYS A 321 13.34 -15.38 -5.08
CA LYS A 321 12.83 -15.51 -3.70
C LYS A 321 13.59 -14.57 -2.77
N LEU A 322 12.88 -13.88 -1.88
CA LEU A 322 13.48 -12.96 -0.92
C LEU A 322 14.40 -13.68 0.07
N THR A 323 15.52 -13.04 0.35
CA THR A 323 16.52 -13.47 1.34
C THR A 323 16.53 -12.61 2.60
N GLY A 324 15.83 -11.47 2.59
CA GLY A 324 15.77 -10.52 3.69
C GLY A 324 14.98 -9.27 3.35
N ASP A 325 15.17 -8.22 4.15
CA ASP A 325 14.63 -6.88 3.88
C ASP A 325 15.44 -6.20 2.77
N HIS A 326 14.75 -5.79 1.71
CA HIS A 326 15.32 -5.03 0.58
C HIS A 326 14.63 -3.68 0.40
N SER A 327 14.05 -3.15 1.48
CA SER A 327 13.44 -1.82 1.52
C SER A 327 14.47 -0.71 1.23
N HIS A 328 13.97 0.48 0.90
CA HIS A 328 14.79 1.63 0.47
C HIS A 328 15.99 1.92 1.40
N VAL A 329 15.75 1.97 2.72
CA VAL A 329 16.81 2.31 3.69
C VAL A 329 17.84 1.18 3.79
N THR A 330 17.38 -0.07 3.84
CA THR A 330 18.26 -1.25 3.92
C THR A 330 19.11 -1.41 2.66
N THR A 331 18.51 -1.25 1.48
CA THR A 331 19.23 -1.24 0.19
C THR A 331 20.22 -0.10 0.10
N SER A 332 19.90 1.08 0.63
CA SER A 332 20.81 2.23 0.63
C SER A 332 22.00 2.04 1.57
N ALA A 333 21.81 1.36 2.70
CA ALA A 333 22.90 0.97 3.59
C ALA A 333 23.82 -0.07 2.91
N ALA A 334 23.26 -1.13 2.33
CA ALA A 334 24.02 -2.14 1.60
C ALA A 334 24.77 -1.53 0.40
N MET A 335 24.17 -0.55 -0.29
CA MET A 335 24.84 0.21 -1.35
C MET A 335 26.01 1.02 -0.80
N ALA A 336 25.88 1.66 0.37
CA ALA A 336 27.00 2.36 1.01
C ALA A 336 28.15 1.44 1.45
N ASP A 337 27.84 0.17 1.76
CA ASP A 337 28.82 -0.87 2.07
C ASP A 337 29.43 -1.51 0.80
N GLY A 338 28.93 -1.15 -0.39
CA GLY A 338 29.44 -1.62 -1.68
C GLY A 338 28.85 -2.94 -2.18
N ASP A 339 27.77 -3.43 -1.54
CA ASP A 339 27.09 -4.69 -1.91
C ASP A 339 26.16 -4.53 -3.11
N VAL A 340 25.73 -3.30 -3.42
CA VAL A 340 24.95 -2.98 -4.61
C VAL A 340 25.87 -2.42 -5.70
N LYS A 341 25.90 -3.08 -6.86
CA LYS A 341 26.77 -2.68 -7.99
C LYS A 341 26.09 -1.73 -8.97
N GLY A 342 24.80 -1.90 -9.17
CA GLY A 342 24.02 -1.14 -10.14
C GLY A 342 22.70 -0.70 -9.56
N PHE A 343 22.22 0.47 -9.97
CA PHE A 343 20.96 1.01 -9.50
C PHE A 343 20.18 1.65 -10.64
N VAL A 344 18.87 1.38 -10.70
CA VAL A 344 17.97 1.99 -11.67
C VAL A 344 16.93 2.80 -10.92
N VAL A 345 16.82 4.08 -11.26
CA VAL A 345 15.93 5.04 -10.59
C VAL A 345 14.93 5.55 -11.61
N PHE A 346 13.67 5.14 -11.48
CA PHE A 346 12.56 5.58 -12.33
C PHE A 346 11.75 6.69 -11.64
N GLY A 347 11.80 7.91 -12.16
CA GLY A 347 10.97 9.03 -11.71
C GLY A 347 11.04 9.32 -10.21
N GLN A 348 12.21 9.10 -9.61
CA GLN A 348 12.49 9.29 -8.19
C GLN A 348 13.79 10.06 -8.01
N ASN A 349 13.92 10.72 -6.86
CA ASN A 349 15.10 11.51 -6.54
C ASN A 349 15.63 11.19 -5.12
N PRO A 350 16.16 9.96 -4.91
CA PRO A 350 16.61 9.52 -3.59
C PRO A 350 17.75 10.38 -3.03
N ALA A 351 18.60 11.01 -3.86
CA ALA A 351 19.66 11.90 -3.41
C ALA A 351 19.16 13.14 -2.65
N ASN A 352 17.88 13.50 -2.80
CA ASN A 352 17.22 14.55 -2.03
C ASN A 352 16.13 13.99 -1.09
N GLY A 353 15.25 13.13 -1.60
CA GLY A 353 14.04 12.67 -0.91
C GLY A 353 14.24 11.60 0.17
N SER A 354 15.45 11.03 0.33
CA SER A 354 15.72 10.03 1.36
C SER A 354 15.82 10.66 2.76
N PRO A 355 15.43 9.96 3.85
CA PRO A 355 15.52 10.48 5.22
C PRO A 355 16.93 10.93 5.65
N ASN A 356 17.97 10.30 5.09
CA ASN A 356 19.36 10.71 5.24
C ASN A 356 19.99 10.88 3.85
N SER A 357 19.72 12.02 3.22
CA SER A 357 20.15 12.31 1.86
C SER A 357 21.69 12.29 1.70
N GLY A 358 22.44 12.62 2.75
CA GLY A 358 23.91 12.54 2.73
C GLY A 358 24.43 11.10 2.68
N LEU A 359 23.81 10.19 3.45
CA LEU A 359 24.08 8.75 3.32
C LEU A 359 23.73 8.26 1.91
N GLN A 360 22.57 8.64 1.39
CA GLN A 360 22.15 8.24 0.05
C GLN A 360 23.17 8.67 -1.01
N ARG A 361 23.57 9.94 -1.02
CA ARG A 361 24.56 10.45 -1.98
C ARG A 361 25.88 9.70 -1.86
N ARG A 362 26.31 9.38 -0.64
CA ARG A 362 27.52 8.58 -0.42
C ARG A 362 27.36 7.17 -0.99
N ALA A 363 26.21 6.54 -0.76
CA ALA A 363 25.90 5.23 -1.31
C ALA A 363 25.99 5.23 -2.84
N LEU A 364 25.47 6.26 -3.50
CA LEU A 364 25.56 6.39 -4.96
C LEU A 364 27.00 6.39 -5.48
N THR A 365 27.98 6.91 -4.72
CA THR A 365 29.41 6.88 -5.12
C THR A 365 30.02 5.47 -5.16
N GLN A 366 29.39 4.50 -4.48
CA GLN A 366 29.87 3.13 -4.39
C GLN A 366 29.40 2.26 -5.56
N LEU A 367 28.41 2.72 -6.32
CA LEU A 367 27.89 2.04 -7.50
C LEU A 367 28.95 1.98 -8.60
N ASP A 368 28.92 0.90 -9.37
CA ASP A 368 29.64 0.81 -10.64
C ASP A 368 28.86 1.56 -11.73
N TRP A 369 27.53 1.46 -11.74
CA TRP A 369 26.67 2.20 -12.66
C TRP A 369 25.32 2.63 -12.04
N LEU A 370 24.78 3.73 -12.56
CA LEU A 370 23.48 4.29 -12.22
C LEU A 370 22.71 4.60 -13.51
N VAL A 371 21.46 4.13 -13.62
CA VAL A 371 20.53 4.56 -14.66
C VAL A 371 19.44 5.42 -14.01
N ALA A 372 19.41 6.71 -14.34
CA ALA A 372 18.37 7.63 -13.93
C ALA A 372 17.41 7.89 -15.09
N VAL A 373 16.13 7.60 -14.90
CA VAL A 373 15.06 7.82 -15.89
C VAL A 373 14.13 8.90 -15.36
N ASP A 374 14.17 10.08 -15.95
CA ASP A 374 13.43 11.23 -15.43
C ASP A 374 13.12 12.28 -16.52
N LEU A 375 12.21 13.21 -16.22
CA LEU A 375 11.83 14.32 -17.08
C LEU A 375 12.91 15.40 -17.11
N TYR A 376 13.65 15.52 -16.01
CA TYR A 376 14.67 16.52 -15.79
C TYR A 376 15.95 15.87 -15.28
N GLU A 377 17.08 16.55 -15.44
CA GLU A 377 18.24 16.21 -14.62
C GLU A 377 17.90 16.45 -13.15
N THR A 378 18.10 15.42 -12.32
CA THR A 378 17.82 15.46 -10.88
C THR A 378 19.11 15.47 -10.07
N GLU A 379 19.03 15.83 -8.79
CA GLU A 379 20.16 15.70 -7.86
C GLU A 379 20.69 14.26 -7.77
N THR A 380 19.86 13.27 -8.07
CA THR A 380 20.29 11.86 -8.15
C THR A 380 21.12 11.60 -9.39
N ALA A 381 20.74 12.12 -10.56
CA ALA A 381 21.56 11.99 -11.78
C ALA A 381 22.84 12.83 -11.72
N ALA A 382 22.76 13.99 -11.08
CA ALA A 382 23.86 14.96 -10.98
C ALA A 382 24.75 14.78 -9.75
N PHE A 383 24.52 13.76 -8.91
CA PHE A 383 25.16 13.61 -7.59
C PHE A 383 26.69 13.68 -7.65
N TRP A 384 27.30 13.20 -8.72
CA TRP A 384 28.75 13.07 -8.87
C TRP A 384 29.46 14.41 -9.12
N TYR A 385 28.75 15.47 -9.51
CA TYR A 385 29.34 16.81 -9.69
C TYR A 385 28.61 17.93 -8.93
N ALA A 386 27.36 17.73 -8.55
CA ALA A 386 26.50 18.75 -7.94
C ALA A 386 26.14 18.47 -6.47
N ALA A 387 26.66 17.38 -5.87
CA ALA A 387 26.40 17.09 -4.47
C ALA A 387 26.88 18.23 -3.54
N PRO A 388 26.07 18.63 -2.53
CA PRO A 388 26.43 19.71 -1.60
C PRO A 388 27.66 19.37 -0.74
N GLU A 389 28.07 18.10 -0.67
CA GLU A 389 29.30 17.66 -0.03
C GLU A 389 30.57 18.14 -0.75
N GLY A 390 30.48 18.61 -2.00
CA GLY A 390 31.61 19.19 -2.74
C GLY A 390 32.68 18.16 -3.16
N TRP A 391 32.28 16.92 -3.41
CA TRP A 391 33.19 15.88 -3.90
C TRP A 391 33.76 16.22 -5.28
N LYS A 392 34.98 15.75 -5.54
CA LYS A 392 35.58 15.89 -6.88
C LYS A 392 35.00 14.79 -7.78
N PRO A 393 34.48 15.14 -8.97
CA PRO A 393 34.05 14.16 -9.97
C PRO A 393 35.09 13.06 -10.25
N SER A 394 36.39 13.41 -10.22
CA SER A 394 37.49 12.46 -10.46
C SER A 394 37.58 11.32 -9.45
N ASP A 395 36.99 11.49 -8.26
CA ASP A 395 37.09 10.53 -7.15
C ASP A 395 35.87 9.59 -7.13
N ILE A 396 34.93 9.75 -8.05
CA ILE A 396 33.67 9.00 -8.14
C ILE A 396 33.73 8.08 -9.34
N LYS A 397 33.65 6.77 -9.09
CA LYS A 397 33.80 5.73 -10.13
C LYS A 397 32.51 5.43 -10.91
N THR A 398 31.37 5.90 -10.43
CA THR A 398 30.05 5.50 -10.93
C THR A 398 29.80 6.03 -12.34
N GLU A 399 29.52 5.12 -13.28
CA GLU A 399 29.04 5.48 -14.61
C GLU A 399 27.56 5.86 -14.54
N VAL A 400 27.18 7.04 -15.06
CA VAL A 400 25.80 7.52 -14.96
C VAL A 400 25.16 7.64 -16.34
N PHE A 401 24.02 6.98 -16.50
CA PHE A 401 23.13 7.08 -17.66
C PHE A 401 21.91 7.90 -17.27
N LEU A 402 21.73 9.08 -17.85
CA LEU A 402 20.49 9.86 -17.74
C LEU A 402 19.64 9.65 -18.99
N LEU A 403 18.44 9.08 -18.82
CA LEU A 403 17.51 8.80 -19.90
C LEU A 403 16.29 9.73 -19.79
N PRO A 404 16.05 10.62 -20.77
CA PRO A 404 14.91 11.54 -20.73
C PRO A 404 13.60 10.79 -21.01
N THR A 405 12.61 10.97 -20.12
CA THR A 405 11.28 10.31 -20.24
C THR A 405 10.19 11.25 -20.76
N ALA A 406 9.07 10.67 -21.22
CA ALA A 406 7.88 11.39 -21.62
C ALA A 406 7.01 11.79 -20.41
N GLY A 407 6.51 13.02 -20.43
CA GLY A 407 5.56 13.56 -19.46
C GLY A 407 4.17 12.92 -19.55
N PRO A 408 3.27 13.19 -18.59
CA PRO A 408 1.93 12.59 -18.58
C PRO A 408 1.08 12.89 -19.83
N ALA A 409 1.23 14.07 -20.44
CA ALA A 409 0.51 14.44 -21.66
C ALA A 409 1.14 13.87 -22.94
N GLU A 410 2.33 13.27 -22.83
CA GLU A 410 3.16 12.84 -23.96
C GLU A 410 3.09 11.32 -24.20
N LYS A 411 2.31 10.61 -23.38
CA LYS A 411 2.13 9.15 -23.43
C LYS A 411 0.69 8.76 -23.08
N ASP A 412 0.28 7.60 -23.57
CA ASP A 412 -0.93 6.93 -23.13
C ASP A 412 -0.67 6.18 -21.82
N GLY A 413 -1.71 5.96 -21.04
CA GLY A 413 -1.57 5.14 -19.84
C GLY A 413 -2.74 5.23 -18.89
N THR A 414 -2.58 4.60 -17.73
CA THR A 414 -3.53 4.70 -16.64
C THR A 414 -2.86 5.20 -15.37
N PHE A 415 -3.63 5.87 -14.53
CA PHE A 415 -3.25 6.13 -13.14
C PHE A 415 -4.37 5.73 -12.19
N THR A 416 -4.00 5.34 -10.98
CA THR A 416 -4.95 4.98 -9.93
C THR A 416 -4.88 6.00 -8.81
N ASN A 417 -5.98 6.72 -8.60
CA ASN A 417 -6.01 7.81 -7.61
C ASN A 417 -6.28 7.29 -6.18
N THR A 418 -6.32 8.22 -5.21
CA THR A 418 -6.56 7.91 -3.78
C THR A 418 -7.87 7.19 -3.48
N GLN A 419 -8.84 7.23 -4.38
CA GLN A 419 -10.15 6.55 -4.25
C GLN A 419 -10.17 5.20 -4.97
N ARG A 420 -9.02 4.73 -5.48
CA ARG A 420 -8.88 3.53 -6.31
C ARG A 420 -9.58 3.62 -7.66
N LEU A 421 -9.81 4.84 -8.16
CA LEU A 421 -10.30 5.04 -9.51
C LEU A 421 -9.12 4.92 -10.49
N LEU A 422 -9.17 3.89 -11.32
CA LEU A 422 -8.24 3.67 -12.43
C LEU A 422 -8.73 4.46 -13.64
N GLN A 423 -7.92 5.41 -14.11
CA GLN A 423 -8.31 6.37 -15.15
C GLN A 423 -7.32 6.32 -16.31
N PHE A 424 -7.81 6.04 -17.52
CA PHE A 424 -7.01 6.07 -18.74
C PHE A 424 -6.83 7.49 -19.24
N HIS A 425 -5.65 7.90 -19.70
CA HIS A 425 -5.44 9.15 -20.42
C HIS A 425 -4.76 8.87 -21.76
N ASP A 426 -5.06 9.74 -22.73
CA ASP A 426 -4.52 9.65 -24.07
C ASP A 426 -3.33 10.61 -24.23
N LYS A 427 -2.39 10.22 -25.07
CA LYS A 427 -1.30 11.04 -25.56
C LYS A 427 -1.87 12.23 -26.34
N ALA A 428 -1.40 13.41 -26.00
CA ALA A 428 -1.81 14.66 -26.64
C ALA A 428 -0.74 15.24 -27.57
N VAL A 429 0.53 14.94 -27.34
CA VAL A 429 1.68 15.46 -28.11
C VAL A 429 2.85 14.47 -28.05
N ASP A 430 3.74 14.49 -29.03
CA ASP A 430 5.00 13.74 -28.94
C ASP A 430 5.93 14.34 -27.87
N PRO A 431 6.69 13.51 -27.15
CA PRO A 431 7.70 13.99 -26.24
C PRO A 431 8.84 14.71 -27.00
N PRO A 432 9.52 15.68 -26.37
CA PRO A 432 10.53 16.50 -27.02
C PRO A 432 11.80 15.70 -27.35
N GLY A 433 12.47 16.06 -28.45
CA GLY A 433 13.76 15.49 -28.83
C GLY A 433 13.71 13.95 -28.91
N ASP A 434 14.64 13.30 -28.20
CA ASP A 434 14.72 11.84 -28.16
C ASP A 434 14.08 11.21 -26.91
N ALA A 435 13.31 11.97 -26.14
CA ALA A 435 12.59 11.42 -25.00
C ALA A 435 11.60 10.31 -25.45
N ARG A 436 11.39 9.33 -24.57
CA ARG A 436 10.51 8.16 -24.77
C ARG A 436 9.67 7.91 -23.54
N SER A 437 8.53 7.24 -23.68
CA SER A 437 7.74 6.85 -22.52
C SER A 437 8.49 5.81 -21.66
N ASP A 438 8.15 5.72 -20.37
CA ASP A 438 8.69 4.66 -19.51
C ASP A 438 8.28 3.27 -20.02
N LEU A 439 7.09 3.15 -20.62
CA LEU A 439 6.59 1.93 -21.24
C LEU A 439 7.48 1.51 -22.41
N TRP A 440 7.84 2.45 -23.29
CA TRP A 440 8.79 2.23 -24.38
C TRP A 440 10.13 1.73 -23.83
N LEU A 441 10.67 2.42 -22.83
CA LEU A 441 11.98 2.08 -22.25
C LEU A 441 12.00 0.66 -21.68
N VAL A 442 11.03 0.33 -20.83
CA VAL A 442 10.93 -0.99 -20.19
C VAL A 442 10.71 -2.08 -21.25
N TYR A 443 9.81 -1.85 -22.21
CA TYR A 443 9.56 -2.79 -23.29
C TYR A 443 10.82 -3.10 -24.11
N HIS A 444 11.49 -2.07 -24.62
CA HIS A 444 12.65 -2.25 -25.49
C HIS A 444 13.88 -2.77 -24.72
N LEU A 445 14.04 -2.41 -23.45
CA LEU A 445 15.04 -3.04 -22.58
C LEU A 445 14.76 -4.54 -22.42
N GLY A 446 13.52 -4.92 -22.15
CA GLY A 446 13.11 -6.33 -22.08
C GLY A 446 13.40 -7.09 -23.38
N ARG A 447 13.06 -6.53 -24.55
CA ARG A 447 13.39 -7.14 -25.85
C ARG A 447 14.89 -7.35 -26.05
N ARG A 448 15.72 -6.36 -25.71
CA ARG A 448 17.19 -6.46 -25.81
C ARG A 448 17.77 -7.49 -24.85
N LEU A 449 17.26 -7.57 -23.62
CA LEU A 449 17.67 -8.59 -22.67
C LEU A 449 17.29 -10.00 -23.15
N LYS A 450 16.06 -10.18 -23.65
CA LYS A 450 15.65 -11.47 -24.24
C LYS A 450 16.52 -11.87 -25.43
N GLU A 451 16.92 -10.91 -26.27
CA GLU A 451 17.85 -11.15 -27.37
C GLU A 451 19.23 -11.59 -26.89
N LEU A 452 19.80 -10.82 -25.94
CA LEU A 452 21.12 -11.09 -25.38
C LEU A 452 21.20 -12.48 -24.72
N TYR A 453 20.10 -12.94 -24.13
CA TYR A 453 20.01 -14.20 -23.42
C TYR A 453 19.38 -15.33 -24.23
N ARG A 454 19.07 -15.13 -25.51
CA ARG A 454 18.32 -16.09 -26.34
C ARG A 454 18.91 -17.50 -26.30
N ASP A 455 20.24 -17.58 -26.39
CA ASP A 455 20.98 -18.85 -26.47
C ASP A 455 21.57 -19.29 -25.12
N SER A 456 21.19 -18.64 -24.01
CA SER A 456 21.70 -19.03 -22.70
C SER A 456 21.16 -20.40 -22.27
N ALA A 457 22.08 -21.29 -21.90
CA ALA A 457 21.78 -22.60 -21.32
C ALA A 457 21.67 -22.60 -19.78
N ARG A 458 21.84 -21.45 -19.13
CA ARG A 458 21.83 -21.38 -17.66
C ARG A 458 20.39 -21.46 -17.14
N PRO A 459 20.09 -22.33 -16.15
CA PRO A 459 18.74 -22.45 -15.60
C PRO A 459 18.16 -21.12 -15.08
N GLN A 460 18.98 -20.26 -14.47
CA GLN A 460 18.53 -18.97 -13.95
C GLN A 460 18.06 -17.97 -15.02
N ASP A 461 18.42 -18.18 -16.29
CA ASP A 461 18.02 -17.28 -17.39
C ASP A 461 16.71 -17.71 -18.05
N GLU A 462 16.16 -18.87 -17.68
CA GLU A 462 14.99 -19.48 -18.29
C GLU A 462 13.73 -18.60 -18.16
N GLY A 463 13.50 -18.03 -16.97
CA GLY A 463 12.40 -17.09 -16.74
C GLY A 463 12.40 -15.92 -17.72
N LEU A 464 13.55 -15.27 -17.91
CA LEU A 464 13.71 -14.16 -18.85
C LEU A 464 13.38 -14.58 -20.29
N ARG A 465 13.83 -15.76 -20.73
CA ARG A 465 13.55 -16.27 -22.08
C ARG A 465 12.05 -16.53 -22.29
N HIS A 466 11.34 -16.99 -21.27
CA HIS A 466 9.92 -17.34 -21.34
C HIS A 466 8.94 -16.20 -21.05
N LEU A 467 9.40 -15.03 -20.59
CA LEU A 467 8.52 -13.87 -20.37
C LEU A 467 7.70 -13.53 -21.64
N THR A 468 6.39 -13.41 -21.51
CA THR A 468 5.51 -12.84 -22.54
C THR A 468 5.87 -11.37 -22.72
N TRP A 469 6.06 -10.91 -23.97
CA TRP A 469 6.61 -9.57 -24.22
C TRP A 469 6.19 -9.00 -25.58
N GLU A 470 4.90 -9.16 -25.91
CA GLU A 470 4.32 -8.81 -27.21
C GLU A 470 3.25 -7.72 -27.05
N TYR A 471 3.69 -6.46 -27.04
CA TYR A 471 2.82 -5.29 -26.83
C TYR A 471 2.92 -4.23 -27.94
N LEU A 472 3.72 -4.45 -28.99
CA LEU A 472 3.76 -3.52 -30.11
C LEU A 472 2.44 -3.60 -30.90
N PRO A 473 1.88 -2.45 -31.30
CA PRO A 473 0.73 -2.43 -32.20
C PRO A 473 1.14 -2.99 -33.58
N GLU A 474 0.23 -3.73 -34.23
CA GLU A 474 0.43 -4.21 -35.61
C GLU A 474 0.58 -3.03 -36.59
N HIS A 475 -0.16 -1.95 -36.34
CA HIS A 475 -0.14 -0.73 -37.12
C HIS A 475 0.08 0.46 -36.18
N PRO A 476 1.28 1.05 -36.14
CA PRO A 476 1.50 2.27 -35.36
C PRO A 476 0.68 3.42 -35.93
N ASP A 477 0.24 4.31 -35.04
CA ASP A 477 -0.55 5.48 -35.42
C ASP A 477 0.35 6.48 -36.17
N PRO A 478 0.07 6.77 -37.46
CA PRO A 478 0.91 7.63 -38.29
C PRO A 478 0.92 9.10 -37.82
N GLN A 479 0.05 9.49 -36.88
CA GLN A 479 0.07 10.84 -36.32
C GLN A 479 1.27 11.08 -35.40
N TRP A 480 1.84 10.01 -34.82
CA TRP A 480 2.93 10.13 -33.84
C TRP A 480 4.29 9.87 -34.50
N ARG A 481 5.31 10.57 -34.04
CA ARG A 481 6.71 10.40 -34.48
C ARG A 481 7.30 9.06 -34.05
N ILE A 482 6.90 8.54 -32.90
CA ILE A 482 7.43 7.30 -32.32
C ILE A 482 6.57 6.13 -32.80
N ASN A 483 7.10 5.37 -33.77
CA ASN A 483 6.36 4.30 -34.46
C ASN A 483 6.50 2.92 -33.79
N ASP A 484 7.29 2.82 -32.73
CA ASP A 484 7.58 1.60 -31.99
C ASP A 484 7.19 1.71 -30.50
N GLU A 485 6.18 2.54 -30.22
CA GLU A 485 5.57 2.69 -28.88
C GLU A 485 4.69 1.47 -28.56
N PRO A 486 4.88 0.80 -27.41
CA PRO A 486 4.01 -0.30 -26.99
C PRO A 486 2.60 0.19 -26.63
N SER A 487 1.60 -0.65 -26.85
CA SER A 487 0.20 -0.34 -26.55
C SER A 487 -0.08 -0.44 -25.05
N ALA A 488 -0.32 0.69 -24.40
CA ALA A 488 -0.81 0.75 -23.03
C ALA A 488 -2.16 0.03 -22.85
N GLU A 489 -2.99 -0.03 -23.90
CA GLU A 489 -4.26 -0.77 -23.88
C GLU A 489 -4.05 -2.28 -23.95
N ALA A 490 -3.06 -2.77 -24.71
CA ALA A 490 -2.70 -4.19 -24.72
C ALA A 490 -2.21 -4.64 -23.33
N VAL A 491 -1.37 -3.82 -22.67
CA VAL A 491 -0.96 -4.05 -21.28
C VAL A 491 -2.17 -4.07 -20.34
N LEU A 492 -3.10 -3.12 -20.50
CA LEU A 492 -4.32 -3.06 -19.68
C LEU A 492 -5.22 -4.31 -19.83
N LYS A 493 -5.29 -4.88 -21.04
CA LYS A 493 -6.00 -6.14 -21.31
C LYS A 493 -5.35 -7.34 -20.61
N GLU A 494 -4.02 -7.41 -20.57
CA GLU A 494 -3.33 -8.46 -19.80
C GLU A 494 -3.53 -8.28 -18.29
N ILE A 495 -3.44 -7.03 -17.81
CA ILE A 495 -3.76 -6.65 -16.43
C ILE A 495 -5.17 -7.09 -16.05
N ASN A 496 -6.17 -6.89 -16.92
CA ASN A 496 -7.55 -7.35 -16.70
C ASN A 496 -7.64 -8.88 -16.65
N GLY A 497 -6.97 -9.55 -17.58
CA GLY A 497 -6.93 -10.99 -17.73
C GLY A 497 -7.84 -11.54 -18.82
N PHE A 498 -7.55 -12.78 -19.22
CA PHE A 498 -8.16 -13.49 -20.33
C PHE A 498 -8.14 -15.01 -20.13
N THR A 499 -8.99 -15.71 -20.88
CA THR A 499 -8.97 -17.18 -21.01
C THR A 499 -7.85 -17.61 -21.96
N VAL A 500 -7.02 -18.57 -21.53
CA VAL A 500 -5.81 -18.95 -22.28
C VAL A 500 -6.12 -19.58 -23.64
N ALA A 501 -7.23 -20.33 -23.74
CA ALA A 501 -7.57 -21.09 -24.94
C ALA A 501 -7.87 -20.22 -26.18
N ASP A 502 -8.54 -19.08 -25.99
CA ASP A 502 -9.05 -18.22 -27.06
C ASP A 502 -8.66 -16.74 -26.89
N ARG A 503 -7.92 -16.40 -25.82
CA ARG A 503 -7.56 -15.05 -25.41
C ARG A 503 -8.74 -14.09 -25.23
N ALA A 504 -9.93 -14.61 -24.94
CA ALA A 504 -11.08 -13.78 -24.62
C ALA A 504 -10.92 -13.14 -23.23
N GLN A 505 -11.21 -11.84 -23.11
CA GLN A 505 -11.11 -11.13 -21.83
C GLN A 505 -12.07 -11.72 -20.78
N VAL A 506 -11.60 -11.85 -19.53
CA VAL A 506 -12.47 -12.28 -18.43
C VAL A 506 -13.28 -11.08 -17.89
N PRO A 507 -14.53 -11.30 -17.44
CA PRO A 507 -15.39 -10.22 -17.00
C PRO A 507 -14.96 -9.58 -15.68
N ASP A 508 -14.40 -10.36 -14.76
CA ASP A 508 -13.88 -9.92 -13.45
C ASP A 508 -13.03 -11.03 -12.80
N PHE A 509 -12.48 -10.74 -11.62
CA PHE A 509 -11.61 -11.65 -10.87
C PHE A 509 -12.29 -12.93 -10.37
N ALA A 510 -13.63 -12.99 -10.33
CA ALA A 510 -14.34 -14.21 -9.92
C ALA A 510 -14.26 -15.31 -10.98
N ALA A 511 -14.00 -14.94 -12.24
CA ALA A 511 -13.79 -15.87 -13.35
C ALA A 511 -12.39 -16.50 -13.38
N LEU A 512 -11.43 -16.02 -12.57
CA LEU A 512 -10.07 -16.56 -12.52
C LEU A 512 -10.05 -18.00 -11.96
N LYS A 513 -9.11 -18.80 -12.46
CA LYS A 513 -8.92 -20.20 -12.07
C LYS A 513 -7.47 -20.51 -11.70
N ASP A 514 -7.28 -21.60 -10.97
CA ASP A 514 -6.00 -22.13 -10.51
C ASP A 514 -5.51 -23.35 -11.32
N ASP A 515 -6.22 -23.72 -12.39
CA ASP A 515 -5.86 -24.82 -13.31
C ASP A 515 -4.97 -24.37 -14.47
N GLY A 516 -4.72 -23.06 -14.58
CA GLY A 516 -3.96 -22.45 -15.68
C GLY A 516 -4.80 -22.11 -16.91
N SER A 517 -6.14 -22.24 -16.86
CA SER A 517 -7.02 -21.87 -17.98
C SER A 517 -7.25 -20.36 -18.11
N THR A 518 -6.81 -19.56 -17.13
CA THR A 518 -6.89 -18.09 -17.14
C THR A 518 -5.50 -17.48 -16.92
N ALA A 519 -5.29 -16.31 -17.51
CA ALA A 519 -4.13 -15.45 -17.28
C ALA A 519 -4.64 -14.08 -16.80
N CYS A 520 -3.96 -13.45 -15.83
CA CYS A 520 -4.33 -12.13 -15.33
C CYS A 520 -3.12 -11.48 -14.66
N GLY A 521 -2.67 -10.33 -15.18
CA GLY A 521 -1.50 -9.64 -14.66
C GLY A 521 -1.73 -8.96 -13.31
N VAL A 522 -2.96 -8.53 -13.00
CA VAL A 522 -3.30 -7.88 -11.72
C VAL A 522 -4.74 -8.20 -11.33
N TRP A 523 -4.95 -9.21 -10.49
CA TRP A 523 -6.30 -9.73 -10.23
C TRP A 523 -7.30 -8.67 -9.73
N ILE A 524 -6.87 -7.73 -8.88
CA ILE A 524 -7.74 -6.65 -8.38
C ILE A 524 -8.21 -5.67 -9.45
N TYR A 525 -7.56 -5.64 -10.62
CA TYR A 525 -7.96 -4.82 -11.76
C TYR A 525 -8.78 -5.60 -12.79
N SER A 526 -8.95 -6.92 -12.61
CA SER A 526 -9.85 -7.71 -13.43
C SER A 526 -11.28 -7.15 -13.35
N GLY A 527 -11.85 -6.84 -14.51
CA GLY A 527 -13.07 -6.07 -14.68
C GLY A 527 -12.86 -4.64 -15.21
N VAL A 528 -11.61 -4.16 -15.35
CA VAL A 528 -11.32 -2.90 -16.05
C VAL A 528 -11.51 -3.02 -17.57
N TYR A 529 -11.35 -4.23 -18.13
CA TYR A 529 -11.49 -4.51 -19.55
C TYR A 529 -12.29 -5.80 -19.78
N PRO A 530 -13.55 -5.88 -19.35
CA PRO A 530 -14.29 -7.14 -19.20
C PRO A 530 -14.60 -7.87 -20.53
N GLN A 531 -14.43 -7.20 -21.68
CA GLN A 531 -14.63 -7.74 -23.02
C GLN A 531 -13.93 -6.83 -24.04
N GLU A 532 -13.69 -7.35 -25.24
CA GLU A 532 -13.09 -6.58 -26.34
C GLU A 532 -13.85 -5.26 -26.59
N GLY A 533 -13.08 -4.17 -26.77
CA GLY A 533 -13.62 -2.82 -26.98
C GLY A 533 -14.25 -2.14 -25.75
N LYS A 534 -14.28 -2.77 -24.57
CA LYS A 534 -14.92 -2.21 -23.37
C LYS A 534 -13.90 -1.82 -22.30
N ASN A 535 -13.23 -0.68 -22.51
CA ASN A 535 -12.29 -0.12 -21.54
C ASN A 535 -13.01 0.72 -20.46
N MET A 536 -13.15 0.15 -19.25
CA MET A 536 -13.83 0.83 -18.13
C MET A 536 -13.01 1.99 -17.56
N ALA A 537 -11.67 1.99 -17.70
CA ALA A 537 -10.82 3.11 -17.29
C ALA A 537 -11.03 4.37 -18.16
N ARG A 538 -11.64 4.22 -19.33
CA ARG A 538 -12.10 5.33 -20.19
C ARG A 538 -13.49 5.85 -19.81
N ARG A 539 -14.22 5.18 -18.91
CA ARG A 539 -15.57 5.61 -18.51
C ARG A 539 -15.48 6.99 -17.84
N ARG A 540 -16.14 7.97 -18.45
CA ARG A 540 -16.33 9.32 -17.90
C ARG A 540 -17.81 9.53 -17.66
N VAL A 541 -18.18 9.93 -16.46
CA VAL A 541 -19.52 10.45 -16.18
C VAL A 541 -19.43 11.95 -16.37
N LYS A 542 -20.04 12.48 -17.44
CA LYS A 542 -20.19 13.92 -17.64
C LYS A 542 -21.45 14.39 -16.92
N GLY A 543 -21.42 15.58 -16.32
CA GLY A 543 -22.63 16.26 -15.84
C GLY A 543 -23.25 15.68 -14.57
N ASP A 544 -22.45 15.23 -13.61
CA ASP A 544 -22.94 14.85 -12.27
C ASP A 544 -23.40 16.07 -11.43
N GLY A 545 -23.32 17.28 -11.99
CA GLY A 545 -23.70 18.53 -11.33
C GLY A 545 -22.65 19.04 -10.34
N TRP A 546 -21.48 18.40 -10.30
CA TRP A 546 -20.43 18.73 -9.35
C TRP A 546 -19.13 19.23 -10.00
N VAL A 547 -18.89 18.91 -11.28
CA VAL A 547 -17.79 19.45 -12.09
C VAL A 547 -18.28 20.58 -12.99
#